data_AF-A0A2V9TS91-F1
#
_entry.id   AF-A0A2V9TS91-F1
#
_cell.length_a   1.000
_cell.length_b   1.000
_cell.length_c   1.000
_cell.angle_alpha   90.00
_cell.angle_beta   90.00
_cell.angle_gamma   90.00
#
_symmetry.space_group_name_H-M   'P 1'
#
loop_
_entity.id
_entity.type
_entity.pdbx_description
1 polymer ?
#
loop_
_entity_poly.entity_id
_entity_poly.type
_entity_poly.pdbx_seq_one_letter_code
_entity_poly.pdbx_strand_id
1 'polypeptide(L)'
;FFLWQHLPKLRFVQLPWRWLLCLNVPFALLTTMAWRRWAARAVVCAAMLFVLVIAWHRIQAPWWDTSADLNEMLDNQQDGSGYEGTDEYVPTGADPYEINKEARRVTFDGAGHSRIEVKQWDAESKFSIADVTSPGKLVVRLFDYPAWQVEVNGHPVASETHEVTGQLMIPVEAGQNQVRITFIRTWDRSVGGIISALTAVFVLIVGFFMRSTSLNT
;
A
#
# COMPACT_ATOMS: atom_id res chain seq x y z
N PHE A 1 25.63 -12.70 -2.01
CA PHE A 1 24.73 -13.86 -1.90
C PHE A 1 24.36 -14.23 -0.45
N PHE A 2 25.26 -14.09 0.53
CA PHE A 2 25.03 -14.40 1.95
C PHE A 2 23.76 -13.76 2.56
N LEU A 3 23.47 -12.49 2.26
CA LEU A 3 22.30 -11.78 2.80
C LEU A 3 20.96 -12.46 2.49
N TRP A 4 20.82 -13.06 1.30
CA TRP A 4 19.60 -13.75 0.85
C TRP A 4 19.38 -15.12 1.49
N GLN A 5 20.40 -15.68 2.14
CA GLN A 5 20.26 -16.91 2.91
C GLN A 5 19.70 -16.61 4.31
N HIS A 6 20.04 -15.45 4.88
CA HIS A 6 19.56 -15.03 6.20
C HIS A 6 18.25 -14.23 6.16
N LEU A 7 17.90 -13.66 5.01
CA LEU A 7 16.67 -12.89 4.80
C LEU A 7 15.91 -13.43 3.57
N PRO A 8 15.39 -14.68 3.64
CA PRO A 8 14.70 -15.31 2.50
C PRO A 8 13.50 -14.50 2.02
N LYS A 9 12.88 -13.70 2.90
CA LYS A 9 11.75 -12.82 2.56
C LYS A 9 12.10 -11.74 1.53
N LEU A 10 13.37 -11.35 1.42
CA LEU A 10 13.79 -10.34 0.45
C LEU A 10 13.77 -10.85 -1.00
N ARG A 11 13.61 -12.16 -1.21
CA ARG A 11 13.34 -12.75 -2.53
C ARG A 11 11.98 -12.33 -3.11
N PHE A 12 11.04 -11.91 -2.26
CA PHE A 12 9.72 -11.43 -2.67
C PHE A 12 9.69 -9.93 -2.96
N VAL A 13 10.81 -9.22 -2.78
CA VAL A 13 10.93 -7.82 -3.21
C VAL A 13 11.10 -7.85 -4.73
N GLN A 14 10.00 -7.68 -5.45
CA GLN A 14 9.96 -7.88 -6.91
C GLN A 14 10.90 -6.96 -7.69
N LEU A 15 11.26 -5.80 -7.15
CA LEU A 15 12.06 -4.79 -7.84
C LEU A 15 12.96 -4.07 -6.83
N PRO A 16 14.03 -4.72 -6.33
CA PRO A 16 14.87 -4.15 -5.26
C PRO A 16 15.51 -2.81 -5.65
N TRP A 17 15.70 -2.56 -6.95
CA TRP A 17 16.17 -1.27 -7.45
C TRP A 17 15.18 -0.13 -7.26
N ARG A 18 13.88 -0.38 -7.00
CA ARG A 18 12.94 0.70 -6.61
C ARG A 18 13.40 1.40 -5.32
N TRP A 19 14.11 0.69 -4.44
CA TRP A 19 14.72 1.29 -3.25
C TRP A 19 15.89 2.22 -3.58
N LEU A 20 16.50 2.13 -4.77
CA LEU A 20 17.49 3.10 -5.21
C LEU A 20 16.87 4.50 -5.31
N LEU A 21 15.57 4.64 -5.62
CA LEU A 21 14.89 5.93 -5.60
C LEU A 21 14.97 6.59 -4.21
N CYS A 22 14.69 5.82 -3.16
CA CYS A 22 14.81 6.30 -1.78
C CYS A 22 16.26 6.61 -1.39
N LEU A 23 17.23 5.87 -1.94
CA LEU A 23 18.66 6.09 -1.70
C LEU A 23 19.26 7.22 -2.53
N ASN A 24 18.63 7.64 -3.63
CA ASN A 24 19.13 8.71 -4.49
C ASN A 24 19.22 10.05 -3.75
N VAL A 25 18.24 10.35 -2.88
CA VAL A 25 18.24 11.59 -2.08
C VAL A 25 19.42 11.65 -1.10
N PRO A 26 19.62 10.68 -0.19
CA PRO A 26 20.78 10.69 0.69
C PRO A 26 22.08 10.56 -0.10
N PHE A 27 22.12 9.80 -1.20
CA PHE A 27 23.30 9.73 -2.06
C PHE A 27 23.67 11.10 -2.65
N ALA A 28 22.70 11.86 -3.16
CA ALA A 28 22.91 13.20 -3.70
C ALA A 28 23.43 14.16 -2.61
N LEU A 29 22.82 14.14 -1.43
CA LEU A 29 23.23 14.98 -0.30
C LEU A 29 24.64 14.63 0.17
N LEU A 30 24.93 13.36 0.43
CA LEU A 30 26.24 12.94 0.94
C LEU A 30 27.35 13.16 -0.09
N THR A 31 27.10 12.87 -1.37
CA THR A 31 28.08 13.06 -2.44
C THR A 31 28.40 14.53 -2.64
N THR A 32 27.41 15.42 -2.58
CA THR A 32 27.65 16.87 -2.67
C THR A 32 28.34 17.41 -1.41
N MET A 33 27.99 16.94 -0.23
CA MET A 33 28.63 17.34 1.04
C MET A 33 30.08 16.89 1.15
N ALA A 34 30.46 15.76 0.53
CA ALA A 34 31.83 15.24 0.52
C ALA A 34 32.84 16.22 -0.12
N TRP A 35 32.39 17.09 -1.03
CA TRP A 35 33.24 18.10 -1.65
C TRP A 35 33.27 19.39 -0.82
N ARG A 36 34.47 19.83 -0.42
CA ARG A 36 34.65 21.05 0.40
C ARG A 36 34.53 22.35 -0.42
N ARG A 37 34.88 22.33 -1.71
CA ARG A 37 34.85 23.51 -2.59
C ARG A 37 33.48 23.67 -3.26
N TRP A 38 32.91 24.87 -3.18
CA TRP A 38 31.58 25.16 -3.75
C TRP A 38 31.49 24.88 -5.26
N ALA A 39 32.56 25.19 -6.02
CA ALA A 39 32.59 24.95 -7.46
C ALA A 39 32.50 23.45 -7.79
N ALA A 40 33.17 22.59 -7.02
CA ALA A 40 33.06 21.15 -7.19
C ALA A 40 31.65 20.64 -6.83
N ARG A 41 31.01 21.21 -5.80
CA ARG A 41 29.60 20.92 -5.49
C ARG A 41 28.67 21.27 -6.64
N ALA A 42 28.85 22.46 -7.23
CA ALA A 42 28.04 22.92 -8.36
C ALA A 42 28.20 22.00 -9.57
N VAL A 43 29.43 21.57 -9.89
CA VAL A 43 29.69 20.63 -10.97
C VAL A 43 29.03 19.26 -10.71
N VAL A 44 29.14 18.72 -9.50
CA VAL A 44 28.49 17.46 -9.12
C VAL A 44 26.97 17.57 -9.24
N CYS A 45 26.35 18.64 -8.72
CA CYS A 45 24.92 18.89 -8.85
C CYS A 45 24.49 18.98 -10.32
N ALA A 46 25.25 19.72 -11.15
CA ALA A 46 24.97 19.86 -12.57
C ALA A 46 25.08 18.52 -13.31
N ALA A 47 26.08 17.70 -12.99
CA ALA A 47 26.22 16.36 -13.56
C ALA A 47 25.06 15.44 -13.17
N MET A 48 24.62 15.47 -11.91
CA MET A 48 23.46 14.70 -11.46
C MET A 48 22.16 15.14 -12.15
N LEU A 49 21.92 16.45 -12.27
CA LEU A 49 20.78 17.00 -13.01
C LEU A 49 20.83 16.59 -14.49
N PHE A 50 22.01 16.63 -15.10
CA PHE A 50 22.20 16.21 -16.48
C PHE A 50 21.84 14.73 -16.68
N VAL A 51 22.25 13.86 -15.77
CA VAL A 51 21.86 12.44 -15.78
C VAL A 51 20.34 12.29 -15.68
N LEU A 52 19.67 13.05 -14.79
CA LEU A 52 18.21 13.01 -14.67
C LEU A 52 17.51 13.46 -15.95
N VAL A 53 17.97 14.55 -16.57
CA VAL A 53 17.42 15.07 -17.83
C VAL A 53 17.61 14.07 -18.97
N ILE A 54 18.77 13.44 -19.08
CA ILE A 54 19.00 12.39 -20.09
C ILE A 54 18.12 11.18 -19.83
N ALA A 55 18.06 10.70 -18.59
CA ALA A 55 17.27 9.52 -18.23
C ALA A 55 15.79 9.77 -18.54
N TRP A 56 15.27 10.95 -18.19
CA TRP A 56 13.92 11.41 -18.52
C TRP A 56 13.67 11.39 -20.03
N HIS A 57 14.55 12.00 -20.84
CA HIS A 57 14.31 12.12 -22.27
C HIS A 57 14.62 10.87 -23.11
N ARG A 58 15.47 9.96 -22.63
CA ARG A 58 16.06 8.89 -23.47
C ARG A 58 15.78 7.48 -22.97
N ILE A 59 15.53 7.28 -21.68
CA ILE A 59 15.42 5.95 -21.07
C ILE A 59 13.99 5.71 -20.57
N GLN A 60 13.44 6.67 -19.84
CA GLN A 60 12.06 6.64 -19.38
C GLN A 60 11.18 7.48 -20.32
N ALA A 61 11.03 7.06 -21.57
CA ALA A 61 9.90 7.55 -22.35
C ALA A 61 8.63 7.23 -21.53
N PRO A 62 7.79 8.21 -21.16
CA PRO A 62 6.71 7.99 -20.20
C PRO A 62 5.61 7.13 -20.84
N TRP A 63 5.26 6.02 -20.19
CA TRP A 63 4.36 5.01 -20.74
C TRP A 63 2.89 5.45 -20.66
N TRP A 64 2.58 6.47 -19.85
CA TRP A 64 1.26 7.11 -19.65
C TRP A 64 1.44 8.62 -19.47
N ASP A 65 1.54 9.38 -20.57
CA ASP A 65 1.86 10.83 -20.51
C ASP A 65 0.88 11.70 -21.27
N THR A 66 -0.17 11.11 -21.85
CA THR A 66 -1.21 11.90 -22.47
C THR A 66 -2.25 12.30 -21.44
N SER A 67 -2.81 13.49 -21.59
CA SER A 67 -3.97 13.91 -20.79
C SER A 67 -5.14 12.94 -20.91
N ALA A 68 -5.24 12.21 -22.03
CA ALA A 68 -6.25 11.18 -22.23
C ALA A 68 -6.08 10.00 -21.25
N ASP A 69 -4.86 9.48 -21.07
CA ASP A 69 -4.58 8.38 -20.13
C ASP A 69 -4.91 8.78 -18.68
N LEU A 70 -4.54 10.00 -18.29
CA LEU A 70 -4.84 10.54 -16.96
C LEU A 70 -6.34 10.73 -16.75
N ASN A 71 -7.06 11.19 -17.78
CA ASN A 71 -8.52 11.33 -17.73
C ASN A 71 -9.19 9.97 -17.62
N GLU A 72 -8.74 8.96 -18.37
CA GLU A 72 -9.27 7.59 -18.27
C GLU A 72 -9.10 7.03 -16.84
N MET A 73 -7.94 7.23 -16.22
CA MET A 73 -7.73 6.83 -14.82
C MET A 73 -8.65 7.59 -13.86
N LEU A 74 -8.85 8.89 -14.10
CA LEU A 74 -9.76 9.71 -13.29
C LEU A 74 -11.21 9.24 -13.43
N ASP A 75 -11.66 9.00 -14.65
CA ASP A 75 -13.01 8.53 -14.97
C ASP A 75 -13.25 7.16 -14.31
N ASN A 76 -12.30 6.23 -14.43
CA ASN A 76 -12.38 4.92 -13.76
C ASN A 76 -12.52 5.05 -12.22
N GLN A 77 -11.85 6.04 -11.61
CA GLN A 77 -11.96 6.29 -10.18
C GLN A 77 -13.31 6.94 -9.81
N GLN A 78 -13.83 7.84 -10.65
CA GLN A 78 -15.12 8.49 -10.44
C GLN A 78 -16.29 7.50 -10.62
N ASP A 79 -16.19 6.62 -11.61
CA ASP A 79 -17.18 5.59 -11.92
C ASP A 79 -17.11 4.40 -10.94
N GLY A 80 -16.08 4.34 -10.10
CA GLY A 80 -15.88 3.28 -9.10
C GLY A 80 -15.41 1.94 -9.68
N SER A 81 -15.01 1.93 -10.96
CA SER A 81 -14.25 0.85 -11.62
C SER A 81 -12.91 0.63 -10.91
N GLY A 82 -12.24 1.73 -10.54
CA GLY A 82 -10.98 1.71 -9.82
C GLY A 82 -9.79 1.42 -10.73
N TYR A 83 -8.83 0.65 -10.23
CA TYR A 83 -7.65 0.23 -10.98
C TYR A 83 -7.62 -1.29 -11.07
N GLU A 84 -7.25 -1.82 -12.23
CA GLU A 84 -7.12 -3.25 -12.41
C GLU A 84 -5.90 -3.78 -11.64
N GLY A 85 -6.14 -4.73 -10.73
CA GLY A 85 -5.08 -5.40 -10.01
C GLY A 85 -4.22 -6.26 -10.94
N THR A 86 -3.03 -6.63 -10.46
CA THR A 86 -2.21 -7.66 -11.12
C THR A 86 -2.19 -8.91 -10.25
N ASP A 87 -2.05 -10.07 -10.87
CA ASP A 87 -2.11 -11.38 -10.19
C ASP A 87 -1.07 -11.49 -9.06
N GLU A 88 0.03 -10.74 -9.14
CA GLU A 88 1.08 -10.71 -8.13
C GLU A 88 0.65 -10.11 -6.77
N TYR A 89 -0.45 -9.34 -6.72
CA TYR A 89 -0.93 -8.68 -5.50
C TYR A 89 -2.15 -9.36 -4.87
N VAL A 90 -2.58 -10.48 -5.43
CA VAL A 90 -3.74 -11.25 -4.96
C VAL A 90 -3.32 -12.20 -3.83
N PRO A 91 -4.17 -12.46 -2.82
CA PRO A 91 -3.85 -13.42 -1.76
C PRO A 91 -3.50 -14.80 -2.32
N THR A 92 -2.65 -15.54 -1.60
CA THR A 92 -2.24 -16.88 -2.02
C THR A 92 -3.45 -17.81 -2.12
N GLY A 93 -3.62 -18.46 -3.26
CA GLY A 93 -4.72 -19.40 -3.52
C GLY A 93 -6.01 -18.76 -4.02
N ALA A 94 -6.06 -17.43 -4.15
CA ALA A 94 -7.20 -16.74 -4.72
C ALA A 94 -7.06 -16.56 -6.23
N ASP A 95 -8.16 -16.76 -6.95
CA ASP A 95 -8.29 -16.50 -8.38
C ASP A 95 -9.06 -15.18 -8.60
N PRO A 96 -8.39 -14.09 -9.02
CA PRO A 96 -9.04 -12.80 -9.21
C PRO A 96 -9.95 -12.77 -10.45
N TYR A 97 -9.77 -13.68 -11.41
CA TYR A 97 -10.56 -13.72 -12.65
C TYR A 97 -11.97 -14.26 -12.42
N GLU A 98 -12.16 -15.03 -11.35
CA GLU A 98 -13.46 -15.55 -10.90
C GLU A 98 -14.27 -14.51 -10.10
N ILE A 99 -13.70 -13.33 -9.81
CA ILE A 99 -14.42 -12.25 -9.14
C ILE A 99 -15.39 -11.56 -10.12
N ASN A 100 -16.67 -11.55 -9.78
CA ASN A 100 -17.63 -10.71 -10.47
C ASN A 100 -17.38 -9.22 -10.15
N LYS A 101 -16.73 -8.52 -11.09
CA LYS A 101 -16.40 -7.08 -10.97
C LYS A 101 -17.65 -6.18 -10.88
N GLU A 102 -18.78 -6.63 -11.43
CA GLU A 102 -20.07 -5.92 -11.40
C GLU A 102 -20.88 -6.20 -10.12
N ALA A 103 -20.42 -7.10 -9.26
CA ALA A 103 -21.10 -7.37 -8.00
C ALA A 103 -21.13 -6.14 -7.09
N ARG A 104 -22.18 -6.05 -6.27
CA ARG A 104 -22.27 -5.03 -5.22
C ARG A 104 -21.08 -5.17 -4.25
N ARG A 105 -20.73 -4.06 -3.61
CA ARG A 105 -19.65 -3.99 -2.60
C ARG A 105 -19.78 -5.02 -1.48
N VAL A 106 -21.01 -5.36 -1.11
CA VAL A 106 -21.34 -6.42 -0.16
C VAL A 106 -22.53 -7.19 -0.71
N THR A 107 -22.43 -8.51 -0.73
CA THR A 107 -23.49 -9.44 -1.13
C THR A 107 -23.74 -10.44 0.01
N PHE A 108 -24.86 -11.15 -0.03
CA PHE A 108 -25.21 -12.16 0.96
C PHE A 108 -25.20 -13.53 0.31
N ASP A 109 -24.47 -14.45 0.94
CA ASP A 109 -24.45 -15.87 0.64
C ASP A 109 -25.18 -16.62 1.75
N GLY A 110 -26.41 -17.05 1.46
CA GLY A 110 -27.29 -17.74 2.40
C GLY A 110 -28.68 -18.01 1.78
N ALA A 111 -29.46 -18.87 2.42
CA ALA A 111 -30.76 -19.31 1.90
C ALA A 111 -31.88 -18.23 1.98
N GLY A 112 -31.65 -17.15 2.73
CA GLY A 112 -32.60 -16.08 2.99
C GLY A 112 -32.50 -14.87 2.07
N HIS A 113 -33.37 -13.89 2.32
CA HIS A 113 -33.30 -12.57 1.70
C HIS A 113 -32.38 -11.65 2.50
N SER A 114 -31.78 -10.67 1.81
CA SER A 114 -30.97 -9.65 2.45
C SER A 114 -31.29 -8.25 1.94
N ARG A 115 -31.25 -7.28 2.85
CA ARG A 115 -31.19 -5.86 2.54
C ARG A 115 -29.91 -5.29 3.13
N ILE A 116 -28.99 -4.93 2.26
CA ILE A 116 -27.66 -4.44 2.67
C ILE A 116 -27.54 -2.97 2.28
N GLU A 117 -27.18 -2.14 3.23
CA GLU A 117 -26.91 -0.73 3.05
C GLU A 117 -25.44 -0.43 3.40
N VAL A 118 -24.66 -0.05 2.39
CA VAL A 118 -23.27 0.37 2.58
C VAL A 118 -23.25 1.83 2.98
N LYS A 119 -22.84 2.11 4.21
CA LYS A 119 -22.81 3.46 4.79
C LYS A 119 -21.48 4.16 4.57
N GLN A 120 -20.38 3.40 4.57
CA GLN A 120 -19.02 3.92 4.41
C GLN A 120 -18.16 2.94 3.62
N TRP A 121 -17.35 3.46 2.71
CA TRP A 121 -16.43 2.66 1.89
C TRP A 121 -15.12 3.42 1.64
N ASP A 122 -14.37 3.68 2.70
CA ASP A 122 -13.08 4.36 2.64
C ASP A 122 -11.94 3.36 2.51
N ALA A 123 -10.72 3.85 2.21
CA ALA A 123 -9.55 2.99 2.05
C ALA A 123 -9.30 2.09 3.27
N GLU A 124 -9.37 2.63 4.49
CA GLU A 124 -9.05 1.92 5.75
C GLU A 124 -10.28 1.53 6.58
N SER A 125 -11.49 1.93 6.19
CA SER A 125 -12.71 1.70 6.98
C SER A 125 -13.90 1.41 6.09
N LYS A 126 -14.61 0.31 6.36
CA LYS A 126 -15.89 -0.03 5.74
C LYS A 126 -16.96 -0.17 6.81
N PHE A 127 -18.16 0.35 6.52
CA PHE A 127 -19.31 0.19 7.40
C PHE A 127 -20.56 -0.13 6.59
N SER A 128 -21.27 -1.17 6.98
CA SER A 128 -22.52 -1.59 6.35
C SER A 128 -23.52 -2.09 7.37
N ILE A 129 -24.79 -1.95 7.06
CA ILE A 129 -25.90 -2.51 7.83
C ILE A 129 -26.57 -3.54 6.94
N ALA A 130 -26.61 -4.80 7.39
CA ALA A 130 -27.21 -5.91 6.67
C ALA A 130 -28.39 -6.45 7.48
N ASP A 131 -29.59 -6.38 6.93
CA ASP A 131 -30.78 -7.04 7.47
C ASP A 131 -31.01 -8.33 6.69
N VAL A 132 -30.84 -9.48 7.34
CA VAL A 132 -30.87 -10.80 6.70
C VAL A 132 -31.91 -11.70 7.35
N THR A 133 -32.65 -12.48 6.57
CA THR A 133 -33.76 -13.30 7.11
C THR A 133 -33.31 -14.66 7.63
N SER A 134 -32.06 -15.07 7.38
CA SER A 134 -31.48 -16.31 7.86
C SER A 134 -29.99 -16.09 8.17
N PRO A 135 -29.37 -16.95 9.01
CA PRO A 135 -27.91 -16.96 9.13
C PRO A 135 -27.26 -17.22 7.78
N GLY A 136 -26.08 -16.67 7.57
CA GLY A 136 -25.31 -16.79 6.33
C GLY A 136 -24.01 -16.00 6.39
N LYS A 137 -23.42 -15.72 5.23
CA LYS A 137 -22.16 -14.98 5.12
C LYS A 137 -22.36 -13.75 4.25
N LEU A 138 -21.81 -12.63 4.69
CA LEU A 138 -21.65 -11.47 3.82
C LEU A 138 -20.35 -11.63 3.05
N VAL A 139 -20.45 -11.66 1.72
CA VAL A 139 -19.29 -11.68 0.82
C VAL A 139 -18.98 -10.24 0.44
N VAL A 140 -17.82 -9.76 0.87
CA VAL A 140 -17.37 -8.38 0.65
C VAL A 140 -16.52 -8.33 -0.61
N ARG A 141 -16.68 -7.29 -1.43
CA ARG A 141 -15.83 -7.01 -2.61
C ARG A 141 -14.48 -6.44 -2.17
N LEU A 142 -13.77 -7.24 -1.37
CA LEU A 142 -12.51 -6.96 -0.71
C LEU A 142 -11.81 -8.30 -0.46
N PHE A 143 -10.53 -8.41 -0.79
CA PHE A 143 -9.75 -9.60 -0.45
C PHE A 143 -9.56 -9.74 1.06
N ASP A 144 -9.60 -10.98 1.55
CA ASP A 144 -9.26 -11.26 2.93
C ASP A 144 -7.76 -11.03 3.16
N TYR A 145 -7.44 -10.25 4.20
CA TYR A 145 -6.07 -9.87 4.52
C TYR A 145 -5.92 -9.73 6.04
N PRO A 146 -4.80 -10.21 6.65
CA PRO A 146 -4.67 -10.29 8.11
C PRO A 146 -4.78 -8.98 8.89
N ALA A 147 -4.63 -7.83 8.22
CA ALA A 147 -4.78 -6.52 8.86
C ALA A 147 -6.22 -5.98 8.81
N TRP A 148 -7.16 -6.68 8.19
CA TRP A 148 -8.58 -6.36 8.33
C TRP A 148 -9.09 -6.90 9.64
N GLN A 149 -9.60 -6.01 10.50
CA GLN A 149 -10.33 -6.38 11.71
C GLN A 149 -11.82 -6.23 11.43
N VAL A 150 -12.58 -7.30 11.67
CA VAL A 150 -14.03 -7.34 11.46
C VAL A 150 -14.75 -7.34 12.80
N GLU A 151 -15.76 -6.48 12.91
CA GLU A 151 -16.69 -6.43 14.03
C GLU A 151 -18.12 -6.56 13.51
N VAL A 152 -18.91 -7.43 14.13
CA VAL A 152 -20.34 -7.57 13.89
C VAL A 152 -21.08 -7.22 15.17
N ASN A 153 -21.97 -6.24 15.11
CA ASN A 153 -22.73 -5.72 16.25
C ASN A 153 -21.83 -5.29 17.42
N GLY A 154 -20.64 -4.76 17.13
CA GLY A 154 -19.67 -4.29 18.12
C GLY A 154 -18.78 -5.39 18.73
N HIS A 155 -18.92 -6.64 18.29
CA HIS A 155 -18.08 -7.75 18.74
C HIS A 155 -17.10 -8.17 17.64
N PRO A 156 -15.81 -8.38 17.95
CA PRO A 156 -14.85 -8.92 16.99
C PRO A 156 -15.29 -10.31 16.52
N VAL A 157 -15.25 -10.52 15.20
CA VAL A 157 -15.62 -11.79 14.56
C VAL A 157 -14.46 -12.24 13.68
N ALA A 158 -14.17 -13.54 13.69
CA ALA A 158 -13.22 -14.12 12.75
C ALA A 158 -13.84 -14.11 11.35
N SER A 159 -13.15 -13.47 10.40
CA SER A 159 -13.51 -13.55 9.00
C SER A 159 -13.11 -14.90 8.40
N GLU A 160 -13.75 -15.23 7.30
CA GLU A 160 -13.42 -16.39 6.47
C GLU A 160 -12.99 -15.92 5.08
N THR A 161 -12.18 -16.73 4.40
CA THR A 161 -11.75 -16.46 3.03
C THR A 161 -12.57 -17.29 2.06
N HIS A 162 -13.13 -16.67 1.02
CA HIS A 162 -13.83 -17.39 -0.03
C HIS A 162 -12.83 -18.30 -0.77
N GLU A 163 -13.15 -19.59 -0.93
CA GLU A 163 -12.20 -20.62 -1.38
C GLU A 163 -11.60 -20.33 -2.76
N VAL A 164 -12.41 -19.85 -3.70
CA VAL A 164 -11.96 -19.54 -5.08
C VAL A 164 -11.45 -18.11 -5.18
N THR A 165 -12.30 -17.13 -4.88
CA THR A 165 -12.00 -15.71 -5.14
C THR A 165 -11.13 -15.03 -4.09
N GLY A 166 -10.88 -15.64 -2.93
CA GLY A 166 -10.12 -15.01 -1.84
C GLY A 166 -10.83 -13.84 -1.15
N GLN A 167 -12.12 -13.63 -1.44
CA GLN A 167 -12.89 -12.53 -0.86
C GLN A 167 -13.10 -12.72 0.64
N LEU A 168 -13.15 -11.60 1.36
CA LEU A 168 -13.50 -11.54 2.77
C LEU A 168 -14.97 -11.92 2.96
N MET A 169 -15.21 -12.97 3.72
CA MET A 169 -16.52 -13.47 4.11
C MET A 169 -16.73 -13.26 5.60
N ILE A 170 -17.91 -12.75 5.98
CA ILE A 170 -18.22 -12.40 7.37
C ILE A 170 -19.48 -13.14 7.78
N PRO A 171 -19.43 -14.08 8.75
CA PRO A 171 -20.61 -14.75 9.23
C PRO A 171 -21.54 -13.77 9.95
N VAL A 172 -22.83 -13.85 9.65
CA VAL A 172 -23.89 -13.03 10.26
C VAL A 172 -25.09 -13.89 10.63
N GLU A 173 -25.74 -13.54 11.74
CA GLU A 173 -26.96 -14.18 12.20
C GLU A 173 -28.20 -13.55 11.54
N ALA A 174 -29.35 -14.22 11.67
CA ALA A 174 -30.62 -13.63 11.22
C ALA A 174 -30.93 -12.32 11.98
N GLY A 175 -31.45 -11.34 11.23
CA GLY A 175 -31.81 -10.01 11.72
C GLY A 175 -30.87 -8.91 11.19
N GLN A 176 -30.91 -7.77 11.88
CA GLN A 176 -30.06 -6.62 11.55
C GLN A 176 -28.66 -6.79 12.14
N ASN A 177 -27.65 -6.72 11.27
CA ASN A 177 -26.25 -6.82 11.60
C ASN A 177 -25.52 -5.54 11.19
N GLN A 178 -24.83 -4.91 12.13
CA GLN A 178 -23.93 -3.80 11.87
C GLN A 178 -22.53 -4.34 11.69
N VAL A 179 -21.97 -4.19 10.49
CA VAL A 179 -20.67 -4.75 10.13
C VAL A 179 -19.67 -3.64 9.90
N ARG A 180 -18.61 -3.63 10.70
CA ARG A 180 -17.49 -2.69 10.61
C ARG A 180 -16.23 -3.47 10.27
N ILE A 181 -15.50 -2.98 9.26
CA ILE A 181 -14.24 -3.55 8.81
C ILE A 181 -13.20 -2.44 8.87
N THR A 182 -12.17 -2.61 9.68
CA THR A 182 -11.14 -1.60 9.93
C THR A 182 -9.77 -2.14 9.58
N PHE A 183 -8.99 -1.38 8.81
CA PHE A 183 -7.60 -1.72 8.52
C PHE A 183 -6.73 -1.32 9.70
N ILE A 184 -6.18 -2.29 10.42
CA ILE A 184 -5.34 -2.02 11.58
C ILE A 184 -3.87 -1.87 11.20
N ARG A 185 -3.16 -1.08 12.00
CA ARG A 185 -1.70 -0.98 11.89
C ARG A 185 -1.06 -2.24 12.45
N THR A 186 -0.37 -2.98 11.60
CA THR A 186 0.36 -4.18 12.00
C THR A 186 1.64 -3.82 12.78
N TRP A 187 2.12 -4.75 13.61
CA TRP A 187 3.27 -4.51 14.50
C TRP A 187 4.57 -4.19 13.73
N ASP A 188 4.75 -4.79 12.55
CA ASP A 188 5.90 -4.57 11.67
C ASP A 188 5.92 -3.13 11.14
N ARG A 189 4.76 -2.54 10.82
CA ARG A 189 4.65 -1.12 10.45
C ARG A 189 4.99 -0.19 11.61
N SER A 190 4.71 -0.60 12.84
CA SER A 190 5.09 0.17 14.04
C SER A 190 6.60 0.11 14.28
N VAL A 191 7.21 -1.08 14.19
CA VAL A 191 8.67 -1.27 14.30
C VAL A 191 9.41 -0.50 13.20
N GLY A 192 8.95 -0.57 11.96
CA GLY A 192 9.53 0.20 10.85
C GLY A 192 9.49 1.71 11.08
N GLY A 193 8.40 2.21 11.66
CA GLY A 193 8.28 3.61 12.06
C GLY A 193 9.31 4.02 13.14
N ILE A 194 9.48 3.18 14.16
CA ILE A 194 10.46 3.41 15.24
C ILE A 194 11.89 3.43 14.69
N ILE A 195 12.27 2.46 13.86
CA ILE A 195 13.60 2.39 13.24
C ILE A 195 13.87 3.63 12.39
N SER A 196 12.87 4.08 11.62
CA SER A 196 12.99 5.28 10.79
C SER A 196 13.20 6.54 11.64
N ALA A 197 12.44 6.68 12.74
CA ALA A 197 12.58 7.80 13.67
C ALA A 197 13.96 7.82 14.34
N LEU A 198 14.44 6.67 14.83
CA LEU A 198 15.76 6.54 15.44
C LEU A 198 16.88 6.87 14.45
N THR A 199 16.74 6.44 13.19
CA THR A 199 17.70 6.74 12.13
C THR A 199 17.71 8.24 11.81
N ALA A 200 16.54 8.88 11.70
CA ALA A 200 16.45 10.32 11.47
C ALA A 200 17.12 11.12 12.61
N VAL A 201 16.87 10.75 13.87
CA VAL A 201 17.51 11.37 15.04
C VAL A 201 19.03 11.17 14.99
N PHE A 202 19.49 9.96 14.69
CA PHE A 202 20.92 9.67 14.57
C PHE A 202 21.60 10.53 13.49
N VAL A 203 20.98 10.69 12.31
CA VAL A 203 21.50 11.55 11.23
C VAL A 203 21.58 13.01 11.67
N LEU A 204 20.56 13.52 12.39
CA LEU A 204 20.57 14.89 12.91
C LEU A 204 21.68 15.12 13.93
N ILE A 205 21.89 14.16 14.85
CA ILE A 205 22.96 14.23 15.85
C ILE A 205 24.33 14.27 15.18
N VAL A 206 24.59 13.35 14.24
CA VAL A 206 25.85 13.32 13.49
C VAL A 206 26.07 14.62 12.72
N GLY A 207 25.03 15.11 12.03
CA GLY A 207 25.09 16.38 11.30
C GLY A 207 25.42 17.58 12.20
N PHE A 208 24.87 17.61 13.42
CA PHE A 208 25.17 18.66 14.39
C PHE A 208 26.63 18.62 14.87
N PHE A 209 27.13 17.42 15.23
CA PHE A 209 28.52 17.27 15.69
C PHE A 209 29.55 17.60 14.60
N MET A 210 29.29 17.23 13.34
CA MET A 210 30.17 17.57 12.21
C MET A 210 30.21 19.07 11.93
N ARG A 211 29.11 19.80 12.15
CA ARG A 211 29.08 21.27 12.00
C ARG A 211 29.88 21.97 13.10
N SER A 212 29.79 21.49 14.34
CA SER A 212 30.53 22.04 15.48
C SER A 212 32.04 21.91 15.31
N THR A 213 32.52 20.76 14.81
CA THR A 213 33.96 20.55 14.55
C THR A 213 34.51 21.45 13.43
N SER A 214 33.69 21.77 12.42
CA SER A 214 34.08 22.68 11.33
C SER A 214 34.16 24.17 11.73
N LEU A 215 33.52 24.57 12.82
CA LEU A 215 33.54 25.96 13.30
C LEU A 215 34.71 26.24 14.26
N ASN A 216 35.33 25.19 14.80
CA ASN A 216 36.44 25.27 15.75
C ASN A 216 37.83 25.08 15.09
N THR A 217 37.91 25.05 13.76
CA THR A 217 39.15 25.00 12.96
C THR A 217 39.14 26.11 11.92
#